data_AF-A0A5J5CE09-F1
#
_entry.id   AF-A0A5J5CE09-F1
#
_cell.length_a   1.000
_cell.length_b   1.000
_cell.length_c   1.000
_cell.angle_alpha   90.00
_cell.angle_beta   90.00
_cell.angle_gamma   90.00
#
_symmetry.space_group_name_H-M   'P 1'
#
loop_
_entity.id
_entity.type
_entity.pdbx_description
1 polymer ?
#
loop_
_entity_poly.entity_id
_entity_poly.type
_entity_poly.pdbx_seq_one_letter_code
_entity_poly.pdbx_strand_id
1 'polypeptide(L)'
;MPVNTVLEKSNGVVVGAELTCSLREENKAHRESYSADWHSVSLKTQPQDRQTMNMNDDSRRETLSRQWQARPLKQICPSGVFRVGTVERG
;
A
#
# COMPACT_ATOMS: atom_id res chain seq x y z
N MET A 1 4.89 16.96 -13.47
CA MET A 1 5.05 15.59 -14.01
C MET A 1 3.72 14.87 -13.88
N PRO A 2 3.30 14.06 -14.86
CA PRO A 2 2.05 13.30 -14.74
C PRO A 2 2.13 12.36 -13.54
N VAL A 3 1.09 12.38 -12.71
CA VAL A 3 0.94 11.44 -11.59
C VAL A 3 0.47 10.13 -12.21
N ASN A 4 1.35 9.14 -12.27
CA ASN A 4 1.08 7.89 -12.97
C ASN A 4 0.80 6.77 -11.97
N THR A 5 -0.14 5.91 -12.34
CA THR A 5 -0.31 4.62 -11.67
C THR A 5 0.80 3.66 -12.11
N VAL A 6 1.53 3.11 -11.14
CA VAL A 6 2.60 2.14 -11.37
C VAL A 6 2.26 0.85 -10.62
N LEU A 7 2.38 -0.28 -11.30
CA LEU A 7 2.23 -1.61 -10.70
C LEU A 7 3.53 -2.38 -10.87
N GLU A 8 4.11 -2.82 -9.77
CA GLU A 8 5.25 -3.73 -9.76
C GLU A 8 4.71 -5.16 -9.61
N LYS A 9 5.05 -6.02 -10.58
CA LYS A 9 4.63 -7.42 -10.59
C LYS A 9 5.84 -8.34 -10.61
N SER A 10 5.77 -9.42 -9.86
CA SER A 10 6.72 -10.52 -9.89
C SER A 10 5.94 -11.83 -9.94
N ASN A 11 6.29 -12.73 -10.87
CA ASN A 11 5.62 -14.02 -11.07
C ASN A 11 4.08 -13.92 -11.17
N GLY A 12 3.57 -12.87 -11.85
CA GLY A 12 2.13 -12.65 -12.01
C GLY A 12 1.42 -12.04 -10.79
N VAL A 13 2.11 -11.84 -9.67
CA VAL A 13 1.55 -11.26 -8.44
C VAL A 13 1.98 -9.80 -8.31
N VAL A 14 1.07 -8.94 -7.86
CA VAL A 14 1.40 -7.53 -7.54
C VAL A 14 2.21 -7.49 -6.25
N VAL A 15 3.46 -7.04 -6.36
CA VAL A 15 4.40 -6.89 -5.24
C VAL A 15 4.57 -5.45 -4.79
N GLY A 16 4.20 -4.48 -5.63
CA GLY A 16 4.20 -3.06 -5.28
C GLY A 16 3.22 -2.28 -6.13
N ALA A 17 2.73 -1.16 -5.63
CA ALA A 17 1.87 -0.26 -6.39
C ALA A 17 2.00 1.18 -5.90
N GLU A 18 1.98 2.12 -6.85
CA GLU A 18 1.70 3.54 -6.63
C GLU A 18 0.44 3.85 -7.42
N LEU A 19 -0.68 4.11 -6.75
CA LEU A 19 -1.97 4.37 -7.40
C LEU A 19 -2.31 5.84 -7.34
N THR A 20 -2.76 6.38 -8.47
CA THR A 20 -3.15 7.78 -8.62
C THR A 20 -4.66 7.93 -8.49
N CYS A 21 -5.11 9.03 -7.90
CA CYS A 21 -6.49 9.49 -7.95
C CYS A 21 -6.55 10.84 -8.68
N SER A 22 -7.63 11.05 -9.44
CA SER A 22 -7.87 12.23 -10.25
C SER A 22 -9.26 12.79 -9.96
N LEU A 23 -9.34 14.11 -9.81
CA LEU A 23 -10.58 14.87 -9.69
C LEU A 23 -10.64 15.91 -10.82
N ARG A 24 -11.78 15.98 -11.50
CA ARG A 24 -12.09 16.98 -12.52
C ARG A 24 -13.48 17.53 -12.20
N GLU A 25 -13.60 18.84 -12.04
CA GLU A 25 -14.85 19.53 -11.75
C GLU A 25 -15.03 20.70 -12.71
N GLU A 26 -16.27 20.96 -13.11
CA GLU A 26 -16.64 22.04 -14.01
C GLU A 26 -17.88 22.75 -13.49
N ASN A 27 -17.80 24.07 -13.33
CA ASN A 27 -18.91 24.94 -12.97
C ASN A 27 -19.29 25.82 -14.17
N LYS A 28 -20.26 25.33 -14.95
CA LYS A 28 -20.72 26.01 -16.17
C LYS A 28 -21.41 27.34 -15.91
N ALA A 29 -22.04 27.50 -14.74
CA ALA A 29 -22.72 28.74 -14.37
C ALA A 29 -21.73 29.90 -14.19
N HIS A 30 -20.53 29.60 -13.67
CA HIS A 30 -19.48 30.60 -13.43
C HIS A 30 -18.30 30.50 -14.43
N ARG A 31 -18.35 29.57 -15.39
CA ARG A 31 -17.26 29.26 -16.33
C ARG A 31 -15.94 28.93 -15.63
N GLU A 32 -16.04 28.21 -14.51
CA GLU A 32 -14.89 27.77 -13.73
C GLU A 32 -14.63 26.28 -13.96
N SER A 33 -13.37 25.89 -13.85
CA SER A 33 -12.97 24.48 -13.86
C SER A 33 -11.88 24.23 -12.84
N TYR A 34 -11.89 23.05 -12.25
CA TYR A 34 -10.91 22.62 -11.28
C TYR A 34 -10.43 21.22 -11.61
N SER A 35 -9.14 20.96 -11.35
CA SER A 35 -8.61 19.63 -11.44
C SER A 35 -7.47 19.37 -10.48
N ALA A 36 -7.41 18.16 -9.95
CA ALA A 36 -6.35 17.70 -9.08
C ALA A 36 -6.00 16.25 -9.38
N ASP A 37 -4.71 15.95 -9.34
CA ASP A 37 -4.16 14.60 -9.51
C ASP A 37 -3.18 14.36 -8.35
N TRP A 38 -3.26 13.22 -7.66
CA TRP A 38 -2.37 12.89 -6.55
C TRP A 38 -2.15 11.39 -6.37
N HIS A 39 -1.00 11.03 -5.79
CA HIS A 39 -0.74 9.67 -5.35
C HIS A 39 -1.60 9.36 -4.13
N SER A 40 -2.61 8.50 -4.34
CA SER A 40 -3.61 8.18 -3.33
C SER A 40 -3.18 6.99 -2.49
N VAL A 41 -2.58 5.96 -3.10
CA VAL A 41 -2.22 4.72 -2.42
C VAL A 41 -0.81 4.31 -2.79
N SER A 42 0.02 3.99 -1.80
CA SER A 42 1.30 3.31 -1.97
C SER A 42 1.28 1.95 -1.28
N LEU A 43 1.83 0.95 -1.96
CA LEU A 43 1.90 -0.43 -1.53
C LEU A 43 3.30 -0.94 -1.84
N LYS A 44 3.95 -1.58 -0.86
CA LYS A 44 5.21 -2.28 -1.11
C LYS A 44 5.29 -3.55 -0.29
N THR A 45 5.44 -4.68 -0.96
CA THR A 45 5.73 -5.97 -0.33
C THR A 45 7.07 -5.89 0.41
N GLN A 46 7.09 -6.29 1.67
CA GLN A 46 8.34 -6.47 2.40
C GLN A 46 8.89 -7.88 2.20
N PRO A 47 10.23 -8.06 2.18
CA PRO A 47 10.85 -9.37 2.19
C PRO A 47 10.41 -10.19 3.42
N GLN A 48 10.21 -11.50 3.23
CA GLN A 48 9.78 -12.44 4.29
C GLN A 48 10.78 -12.51 5.45
N ASP A 49 12.07 -12.30 5.19
CA ASP A 49 13.14 -12.31 6.22
C ASP A 49 12.95 -11.23 7.29
N ARG A 50 12.19 -10.17 6.99
CA ARG A 50 11.86 -9.13 7.98
C ARG A 50 10.60 -9.45 8.78
N GLN A 51 9.93 -10.55 8.48
CA GLN A 51 8.66 -10.99 9.07
C GLN A 51 8.73 -12.46 9.44
N THR A 52 9.62 -12.74 10.39
CA THR A 52 9.87 -14.07 10.92
C THR A 52 9.61 -14.12 12.41
N MET A 53 9.06 -15.22 12.89
CA MET A 53 8.89 -15.55 14.29
C MET A 53 9.56 -16.89 14.56
N ASN A 54 10.46 -16.93 15.53
CA ASN A 54 11.10 -18.15 15.99
C ASN A 54 10.85 -18.29 17.50
N MET A 55 10.35 -19.45 17.93
CA MET A 55 10.12 -19.81 19.32
C MET A 55 10.77 -21.16 19.60
N ASN A 56 11.56 -21.23 20.66
CA ASN A 56 12.21 -22.46 21.11
C ASN A 56 11.77 -22.75 22.55
N ASP A 57 11.30 -23.98 22.79
CA ASP A 57 11.07 -24.53 24.12
C ASP A 57 12.10 -25.64 24.36
N ASP A 58 13.21 -25.28 25.00
CA ASP A 58 14.32 -26.19 25.28
C ASP A 58 13.93 -27.28 26.30
N SER A 59 12.92 -27.03 27.14
CA SER A 59 12.44 -27.98 28.14
C SER A 59 11.71 -29.14 27.49
N ARG A 60 10.95 -28.85 26.42
CA ARG A 60 10.22 -29.84 25.61
C ARG A 60 10.97 -30.29 24.37
N ARG A 61 12.10 -29.65 24.05
CA ARG A 61 12.85 -29.81 22.79
C ARG A 61 12.00 -29.52 21.56
N GLU A 62 11.16 -28.49 21.65
CA GLU A 62 10.26 -28.08 20.57
C GLU A 62 10.73 -26.75 19.97
N THR A 63 10.61 -26.63 18.65
CA THR A 63 10.93 -25.40 17.92
C THR A 63 9.80 -25.07 16.95
N LEU A 64 9.43 -23.80 16.89
CA LEU A 64 8.44 -23.25 15.97
C LEU A 64 9.04 -22.08 15.21
N SER A 65 9.17 -22.24 13.90
CA SER A 65 9.57 -21.18 12.98
C SER A 65 8.43 -20.84 12.04
N ARG A 66 8.11 -19.56 11.93
CA ARG A 66 7.09 -19.04 11.03
C ARG A 66 7.63 -17.84 10.27
N GLN A 67 7.42 -17.83 8.96
CA GLN A 67 7.64 -16.66 8.12
C GLN A 67 6.31 -16.27 7.47
N TRP A 68 6.09 -14.99 7.23
CA TRP A 68 4.94 -14.52 6.47
C TRP A 68 5.31 -13.29 5.65
N GLN A 69 4.43 -12.96 4.71
CA GLN A 69 4.52 -11.73 3.93
C GLN A 69 3.44 -10.78 4.45
N ALA A 70 3.81 -9.53 4.71
CA ALA A 70 2.84 -8.45 4.83
C ALA A 70 3.14 -7.40 3.78
N ARG A 71 2.06 -6.78 3.32
CA ARG A 71 2.14 -5.73 2.31
C ARG A 71 1.65 -4.43 2.92
N PRO A 72 2.58 -3.62 3.49
CA PRO A 72 2.27 -2.28 3.97
C PRO A 72 1.52 -1.46 2.93
N LEU A 73 0.42 -0.87 3.37
CA LEU A 73 -0.42 0.04 2.61
C LEU A 73 -0.39 1.41 3.28
N LYS A 74 -0.18 2.47 2.49
CA LYS A 74 -0.41 3.85 2.93
C LYS A 74 -1.38 4.51 1.96
N GLN A 75 -2.39 5.20 2.49
CA GLN A 75 -3.34 5.99 1.72
C GLN A 75 -3.28 7.45 2.17
N ILE A 76 -3.23 8.36 1.21
CA ILE A 76 -3.17 9.81 1.44
C ILE A 76 -4.26 10.50 0.61
N CYS A 77 -4.96 11.46 1.21
CA CYS A 77 -6.00 12.25 0.56
C CYS A 77 -5.72 13.76 0.72
N PRO A 78 -6.03 14.61 -0.27
CA PRO A 78 -5.97 16.06 -0.16
C PRO A 78 -6.78 16.65 1.00
N SER A 79 -7.77 15.92 1.51
CA SER A 79 -8.53 16.32 2.71
C SER A 79 -7.74 16.20 4.02
N GLY A 80 -6.48 15.76 3.98
CA GLY A 80 -5.65 15.52 5.16
C GLY A 80 -5.82 14.15 5.80
N VAL A 81 -6.70 13.29 5.27
CA VAL A 81 -6.87 11.91 5.74
C VAL A 81 -5.64 11.08 5.36
N PHE A 82 -5.06 10.44 6.37
CA PHE A 82 -3.93 9.53 6.25
C PHE A 82 -4.29 8.16 6.85
N ARG A 83 -4.21 7.09 6.06
CA ARG A 83 -4.47 5.72 6.52
C ARG A 83 -3.25 4.86 6.31
N VAL A 84 -2.95 4.01 7.28
CA VAL A 84 -1.85 3.05 7.23
C VAL A 84 -2.31 1.70 7.72
N GLY A 85 -1.75 0.64 7.15
CA GLY A 85 -2.09 -0.72 7.54
C GLY A 85 -1.35 -1.73 6.68
N THR A 86 -1.90 -2.94 6.62
CA THR A 86 -1.47 -3.97 5.68
C THR A 86 -2.64 -4.32 4.78
N VAL A 87 -2.37 -4.78 3.55
CA VAL A 87 -3.45 -5.24 2.66
C VAL A 87 -4.25 -6.38 3.31
N GLU A 88 -3.57 -7.22 4.10
CA GLU A 88 -4.15 -8.40 4.74
C GLU A 88 -4.99 -8.06 5.98
N ARG A 89 -4.67 -6.95 6.66
CA ARG A 89 -5.30 -6.51 7.91
C ARG A 89 -5.40 -4.98 7.90
N GLY A 90 -6.63 -4.50 7.74
CA GLY A 90 -7.01 -3.08 7.80
C GLY A 90 -7.06 -2.54 9.22
#